data_AF-A0A350T2E8-F1
#
_entry.id   AF-A0A350T2E8-F1
#
_cell.length_a   1.000
_cell.length_b   1.000
_cell.length_c   1.000
_cell.angle_alpha   90.00
_cell.angle_beta   90.00
_cell.angle_gamma   90.00
#
_symmetry.space_group_name_H-M   'P 1'
#
loop_
_entity.id
_entity.type
_entity.pdbx_description
1 polymer ?
#
loop_
_entity_poly.entity_id
_entity_poly.type
_entity_poly.pdbx_seq_one_letter_code
_entity_poly.pdbx_strand_id
1 'polypeptide(L)'
;MAQRTAAFIREFQPSDIPALNALHNDPDVAANLLQVPFTTDAERAEWIRQSPTQRTLVVELDGEPAGLLGLTPYTRRRDVEAAIRRHPQVSDV
;
A
#
# COMPACT_ATOMS: atom_id res chain seq x y z
N MET A 1 -32.40 7.29 6.72
CA MET A 1 -31.20 8.15 6.59
C MET A 1 -29.98 7.25 6.76
N ALA A 2 -29.08 7.19 5.77
CA ALA A 2 -27.85 6.41 5.91
C ALA A 2 -26.89 7.17 6.82
N GLN A 3 -26.44 6.52 7.90
CA GLN A 3 -25.38 7.07 8.75
C GLN A 3 -24.10 7.13 7.93
N ARG A 4 -23.43 8.29 7.89
CA ARG A 4 -22.14 8.41 7.17
C ARG A 4 -21.10 7.65 7.98
N THR A 5 -20.57 6.56 7.41
CA THR A 5 -19.38 5.90 7.94
C THR A 5 -18.20 6.86 7.88
N ALA A 6 -17.50 7.02 8.99
CA ALA A 6 -16.27 7.82 9.02
C ALA A 6 -15.13 7.01 8.38
N ALA A 7 -14.42 7.62 7.45
CA ALA A 7 -13.22 7.04 6.84
C ALA A 7 -11.98 7.74 7.39
N PHE A 8 -10.99 6.95 7.82
CA PHE A 8 -9.69 7.46 8.26
C PHE A 8 -8.60 7.06 7.28
N ILE A 9 -7.69 7.98 6.99
CA ILE A 9 -6.50 7.70 6.19
C ILE A 9 -5.31 7.73 7.13
N ARG A 10 -4.56 6.63 7.20
CA ARG A 10 -3.38 6.49 8.05
C ARG A 10 -2.22 5.86 7.30
N GLU A 11 -1.06 5.91 7.91
CA GLU A 11 0.12 5.19 7.43
C GLU A 11 -0.12 3.67 7.50
N PHE A 12 0.39 2.96 6.50
CA PHE A 12 0.42 1.51 6.47
C PHE A 12 1.20 0.94 7.65
N GLN A 13 0.69 -0.15 8.21
CA GLN A 13 1.36 -0.97 9.20
C GLN A 13 1.52 -2.40 8.67
N PRO A 14 2.59 -3.14 9.05
CA PRO A 14 2.75 -4.54 8.62
C PRO A 14 1.54 -5.43 8.96
N SER A 15 0.81 -5.12 10.04
CA SER A 15 -0.42 -5.81 10.44
C SER A 15 -1.57 -5.67 9.44
N ASP A 16 -1.51 -4.69 8.52
CA ASP A 16 -2.54 -4.49 7.50
C ASP A 16 -2.40 -5.47 6.33
N ILE A 17 -1.25 -6.14 6.19
CA ILE A 17 -0.95 -7.00 5.03
C ILE A 17 -2.02 -8.05 4.79
N PRO A 18 -2.49 -8.83 5.78
CA PRO A 18 -3.48 -9.88 5.51
C PRO A 18 -4.79 -9.33 4.95
N ALA A 19 -5.31 -8.23 5.54
CA ALA A 19 -6.54 -7.60 5.09
C ALA A 19 -6.40 -7.00 3.69
N LEU A 20 -5.30 -6.29 3.43
CA LEU A 20 -5.02 -5.70 2.13
C LEU A 20 -4.75 -6.75 1.06
N ASN A 21 -4.10 -7.86 1.41
CA ASN A 21 -3.84 -8.94 0.49
C ASN A 21 -5.13 -9.66 0.10
N ALA A 22 -6.01 -9.93 1.07
CA ALA A 22 -7.35 -10.45 0.80
C ALA A 22 -8.13 -9.53 -0.14
N LEU A 23 -8.12 -8.22 0.11
CA LEU A 23 -8.80 -7.22 -0.73
C LEU A 23 -8.29 -7.23 -2.18
N HIS A 24 -6.97 -7.27 -2.39
CA HIS A 24 -6.40 -7.26 -3.74
C HIS A 24 -6.45 -8.63 -4.44
N ASN A 25 -6.67 -9.72 -3.69
CA ASN A 25 -6.91 -11.05 -4.24
C ASN A 25 -8.38 -11.28 -4.60
N ASP A 26 -9.29 -10.38 -4.20
CA ASP A 26 -10.66 -10.37 -4.69
C ASP A 26 -10.65 -10.11 -6.23
N PRO A 27 -11.19 -11.03 -7.05
CA PRO A 27 -11.21 -10.88 -8.50
C PRO A 27 -11.92 -9.60 -8.97
N ASP A 28 -12.97 -9.17 -8.28
CA ASP A 28 -13.74 -7.98 -8.66
C ASP A 28 -12.93 -6.71 -8.38
N VAL A 29 -12.12 -6.70 -7.33
CA VAL A 29 -11.19 -5.59 -7.04
C VAL A 29 -10.02 -5.63 -8.03
N ALA A 30 -9.39 -6.80 -8.20
CA ALA A 30 -8.23 -6.97 -9.07
C ALA A 30 -8.52 -6.59 -10.53
N ALA A 31 -9.71 -6.93 -11.05
CA ALA A 31 -10.12 -6.61 -12.41
C ALA A 31 -10.17 -5.10 -12.71
N ASN A 32 -10.28 -4.26 -11.66
CA ASN A 32 -10.31 -2.80 -11.78
C ASN A 32 -8.93 -2.16 -11.57
N LEU A 33 -7.89 -2.95 -11.39
CA LEU A 33 -6.54 -2.50 -11.09
C LEU A 33 -5.53 -3.13 -12.06
N LEU A 34 -4.28 -2.65 -12.01
CA LEU A 34 -3.13 -3.27 -12.67
C LEU A 34 -2.34 -4.16 -11.70
N GLN A 35 -3.02 -4.70 -10.69
CA GLN A 35 -2.41 -5.55 -9.66
C GLN A 35 -2.27 -6.99 -10.17
N VAL A 36 -1.33 -7.73 -9.57
CA VAL A 36 -1.24 -9.18 -9.73
C VAL A 36 -2.11 -9.81 -8.63
N PRO A 37 -3.21 -10.52 -8.95
CA PRO A 37 -4.03 -11.21 -7.97
C PRO A 37 -3.43 -12.57 -7.58
N PHE A 38 -4.03 -13.20 -6.56
CA PHE A 38 -3.68 -14.51 -6.01
C PHE A 38 -2.27 -14.59 -5.41
N THR A 39 -1.84 -13.49 -4.76
CA THR A 39 -0.55 -13.38 -4.10
C THR A 39 -0.62 -13.78 -2.64
N THR A 40 0.49 -14.24 -2.08
CA THR A 40 0.64 -14.52 -0.64
C THR A 40 0.95 -13.24 0.14
N ASP A 41 0.68 -13.27 1.45
CA ASP A 41 1.03 -12.15 2.35
C ASP A 41 2.54 -11.87 2.33
N ALA A 42 3.36 -12.92 2.19
CA ALA A 42 4.81 -12.82 2.11
C ALA A 42 5.28 -12.09 0.84
N GLU A 43 4.68 -12.39 -0.31
CA GLU A 43 4.97 -11.68 -1.57
C GLU A 43 4.56 -10.21 -1.48
N ARG A 44 3.41 -9.91 -0.88
CA ARG A 44 2.98 -8.53 -0.67
C ARG A 44 3.92 -7.76 0.25
N ALA A 45 4.36 -8.38 1.35
CA ALA A 45 5.35 -7.80 2.25
C ALA A 45 6.66 -7.46 1.51
N GLU A 46 7.12 -8.37 0.67
CA GLU A 46 8.31 -8.18 -0.18
C GLU A 46 8.16 -6.98 -1.11
N TRP A 47 7.05 -6.87 -1.84
CA TRP A 47 6.84 -5.79 -2.81
C TRP A 47 6.76 -4.41 -2.17
N ILE A 48 6.14 -4.31 -0.99
CA ILE A 48 6.12 -3.07 -0.22
C ILE A 48 7.56 -2.66 0.16
N ARG A 49 8.38 -3.63 0.62
CA ARG A 49 9.79 -3.37 0.98
C ARG A 49 10.63 -2.94 -0.22
N GLN A 50 10.37 -3.50 -1.41
CA GLN A 50 11.07 -3.17 -2.65
C GLN A 50 10.69 -1.80 -3.23
N SER A 51 9.72 -1.10 -2.64
CA SER A 51 9.23 0.21 -3.11
C SER A 51 9.56 1.34 -2.13
N PRO A 52 10.85 1.58 -1.79
CA PRO A 52 11.24 2.47 -0.67
C PRO A 52 10.89 3.94 -0.89
N THR A 53 10.57 4.34 -2.13
CA THR A 53 10.15 5.71 -2.46
C THR A 53 8.63 5.89 -2.45
N GLN A 54 7.88 4.79 -2.32
CA GLN A 54 6.43 4.80 -2.27
C GLN A 54 5.98 4.97 -0.82
N ARG A 55 5.18 6.01 -0.56
CA ARG A 55 4.42 6.10 0.69
C ARG A 55 3.13 5.31 0.53
N THR A 56 2.95 4.31 1.38
CA THR A 56 1.74 3.49 1.40
C THR A 56 0.82 3.98 2.50
N LEU A 57 -0.41 4.33 2.12
CA LEU A 57 -1.48 4.77 3.01
C LEU A 57 -2.62 3.74 2.98
N VAL A 58 -3.28 3.58 4.13
CA VAL A 58 -4.43 2.70 4.30
C VAL A 58 -5.66 3.53 4.60
N VAL A 59 -6.76 3.20 3.93
CA VAL A 59 -8.08 3.71 4.26
C VAL A 59 -8.73 2.72 5.22
N GLU A 60 -9.16 3.22 6.37
CA GLU A 60 -9.85 2.45 7.40
C GLU A 60 -11.32 2.84 7.45
N LEU A 61 -12.20 1.84 7.46
CA LEU A 61 -13.65 1.99 7.69
C LEU A 61 -14.02 1.11 8.88
N ASP A 62 -14.66 1.70 9.89
CA ASP A 62 -15.12 0.99 11.08
C ASP A 62 -14.03 0.15 11.80
N GLY A 63 -12.78 0.62 11.78
CA GLY A 63 -11.64 -0.06 12.40
C GLY A 63 -10.90 -1.04 11.49
N GLU A 64 -11.40 -1.28 10.28
CA GLU A 64 -10.87 -2.29 9.36
C GLU A 64 -10.24 -1.66 8.11
N PRO A 65 -9.08 -2.17 7.63
CA PRO A 65 -8.51 -1.78 6.35
C PRO A 65 -9.47 -2.05 5.19
N ALA A 66 -9.90 -1.00 4.51
CA ALA A 66 -10.85 -1.04 3.40
C ALA A 66 -10.22 -0.64 2.06
N GLY A 67 -8.98 -0.16 2.06
CA GLY A 67 -8.29 0.24 0.83
C GLY A 67 -6.84 0.63 1.05
N LEU A 68 -6.11 0.73 -0.05
CA LEU A 68 -4.69 1.08 -0.08
C LEU A 68 -4.43 2.13 -1.16
N LEU A 69 -3.57 3.09 -0.83
CA LEU A 69 -3.09 4.13 -1.74
C LEU A 69 -1.57 4.19 -1.69
N GLY A 70 -0.91 3.97 -2.83
CA GLY A 70 0.52 4.15 -2.98
C GLY A 70 0.85 5.50 -3.63
N LEU A 71 1.57 6.37 -2.93
CA LEU A 71 2.04 7.65 -3.45
C LEU A 71 3.53 7.56 -3.75
N THR A 72 3.89 7.64 -5.03
CA THR A 72 5.29 7.67 -5.46
C THR A 72 5.61 9.05 -6.04
N PRO A 73 6.57 9.80 -5.47
CA PRO A 73 7.03 11.04 -6.07
C PRO A 73 7.56 10.79 -7.47
N TYR A 74 7.00 11.47 -8.47
CA TYR A 74 7.52 11.38 -9.83
C TYR A 74 8.87 12.10 -9.91
N THR A 75 9.95 11.32 -9.96
CA THR A 75 11.29 11.83 -10.25
C THR A 75 11.62 11.48 -11.69
N ARG A 76 12.22 12.41 -12.44
CA ARG A 76 12.73 12.07 -13.78
C ARG A 76 13.72 10.92 -13.60
N ARG A 77 13.77 9.97 -14.54
CA ARG A 77 14.53 8.70 -14.44
C ARG A 77 15.99 8.79 -13.95
N ARG A 78 16.62 9.98 -14.02
CA ARG A 78 18.00 10.27 -13.57
C ARG A 78 18.11 10.69 -12.10
N ASP A 79 17.00 11.05 -11.45
CA ASP A 79 16.97 11.60 -10.08
C ASP A 79 16.56 10.57 -9.03
N VAL A 80 16.17 9.35 -9.44
CA VAL A 80 15.73 8.26 -8.55
C VAL A 80 16.82 7.89 -7.53
N GLU A 81 18.07 7.76 -7.98
CA GLU A 81 19.20 7.45 -7.08
C GLU A 81 19.45 8.55 -6.04
N ALA A 82 19.22 9.81 -6.41
CA ALA A 82 19.36 10.93 -5.49
C ALA A 82 18.21 10.97 -4.48
N ALA A 83 16.99 10.61 -4.88
CA ALA A 83 15.84 10.49 -3.98
C ALA A 83 16.01 9.33 -2.99
N ILE A 84 16.48 8.16 -3.42
CA ILE A 84 16.79 7.03 -2.55
C ILE A 84 17.86 7.42 -1.51
N ARG A 85 18.93 8.11 -1.92
CA ARG A 85 19.98 8.57 -0.99
C ARG A 85 19.51 9.61 0.04
N ARG A 86 18.48 10.41 -0.27
CA ARG A 86 17.95 11.47 0.61
C ARG A 86 16.97 10.97 1.67
N HIS A 87 16.40 9.77 1.48
CA HIS A 87 15.45 9.17 2.42
C HIS A 87 15.87 7.73 2.76
N PRO A 88 16.89 7.54 3.62
CA PRO A 88 17.49 6.23 3.91
C PRO A 88 16.70 5.36 4.91
N GLN A 89 15.37 5.48 4.99
CA GLN A 89 14.54 4.67 5.90
C GLN A 89 13.63 3.82 5.01
N VAL A 90 13.73 2.49 5.00
CA VAL A 90 13.62 1.57 6.13
C VAL A 90 14.61 0.39 5.96
N SER A 91 15.69 0.39 6.74
CA SER A 91 16.39 -0.84 7.15
C SER A 91 15.90 -1.12 8.58
N ASP A 92 15.59 -2.38 8.87
CA ASP A 92 15.10 -2.91 10.15
C ASP A 92 13.58 -2.82 10.37
N VAL A 93 12.85 -3.67 9.63
CA VAL A 93 11.72 -4.46 10.15
C VAL A 93 11.84 -5.88 9.60
#